data_AF-A0A6V8DSN4-F1
#
_entry.id   AF-A0A6V8DSN4-F1
#
_cell.length_a   1.000
_cell.length_b   1.000
_cell.length_c   1.000
_cell.angle_alpha   90.00
_cell.angle_beta   90.00
_cell.angle_gamma   90.00
#
_symmetry.space_group_name_H-M   'P 1'
#
loop_
_entity.id
_entity.type
_entity.pdbx_description
1 polymer ?
#
loop_
_entity_poly.entity_id
_entity_poly.type
_entity_poly.pdbx_seq_one_letter_code
_entity_poly.pdbx_strand_id
1 'polypeptide(L)'
;MRGSIGVLTLIVLLLLPGCVTPTVPSGSQVDEETVQYEEPCNGLVVLCSRSYSDVTFPETHNAFSTHEDGIYYPAANHLTGLLPQWEAGMRAFMIDTHYETLGDERIETVRLCHGDDDRGFSPCVYGNVDAEAWLIDLKSLMEDSPRDVVTLLVENYVQPDHLKAVFEASGLYDMVFFHPMNSPWPTLGEMIDDGTPLVVFWEQSEDTNHPWIHDFLTHSWTTNYA
;
A
#
# COMPACT_ATOMS: atom_id res chain seq x y z
N MET A 1 -23.05 101.32 -18.88
CA MET A 1 -22.57 100.91 -20.21
C MET A 1 -21.23 100.22 -20.04
N ARG A 2 -21.13 98.97 -20.54
CA ARG A 2 -19.93 98.10 -20.64
C ARG A 2 -19.39 97.65 -19.26
N GLY A 3 -19.29 96.37 -18.93
CA GLY A 3 -19.29 95.14 -19.72
C GLY A 3 -18.20 94.25 -19.10
N SER A 4 -18.60 93.14 -18.48
CA SER A 4 -17.76 92.14 -17.82
C SER A 4 -16.66 91.58 -18.71
N ILE A 5 -15.59 91.05 -18.10
CA ILE A 5 -15.21 89.63 -18.18
C ILE A 5 -14.24 89.37 -17.02
N GLY A 6 -14.66 88.49 -16.11
CA GLY A 6 -13.83 87.98 -15.03
C GLY A 6 -13.03 86.76 -15.47
N VAL A 7 -11.88 86.56 -14.82
CA VAL A 7 -11.22 85.27 -14.72
C VAL A 7 -10.97 85.05 -13.23
N LEU A 8 -11.82 84.22 -12.62
CA LEU A 8 -11.69 83.80 -11.22
C LEU A 8 -10.85 82.51 -11.24
N THR A 9 -9.59 82.58 -10.84
CA THR A 9 -8.73 81.40 -10.70
C THR A 9 -9.04 80.75 -9.35
N LEU A 10 -9.80 79.67 -9.36
CA LEU A 10 -10.14 78.89 -8.17
C LEU A 10 -8.98 77.93 -7.85
N ILE A 11 -8.14 78.28 -6.88
CA ILE A 11 -7.14 77.35 -6.32
C ILE A 11 -7.88 76.44 -5.34
N VAL A 12 -8.12 75.20 -5.74
CA VAL A 12 -8.63 74.15 -4.85
C VAL A 12 -7.44 73.60 -4.06
N LEU A 13 -7.30 73.99 -2.79
CA LEU A 13 -6.44 73.29 -1.83
C LEU A 13 -7.07 71.92 -1.56
N LEU A 14 -6.46 70.85 -2.09
CA LEU A 14 -6.76 69.48 -1.70
C LEU A 14 -6.30 69.28 -0.25
N LEU A 15 -7.20 69.52 0.70
CA LEU A 15 -7.07 69.04 2.07
C LEU A 15 -7.17 67.51 2.02
N LEU A 16 -6.01 66.84 2.07
CA LEU A 16 -5.95 65.41 2.30
C LEU A 16 -6.66 65.10 3.63
N PRO A 17 -7.70 64.25 3.66
CA PRO A 17 -8.22 63.75 4.92
C PRO A 17 -7.10 62.97 5.61
N GLY A 18 -6.61 63.50 6.73
CA GLY A 18 -5.64 62.81 7.57
C GLY A 18 -6.19 61.44 7.96
N CYS A 19 -5.49 60.38 7.55
CA CYS A 19 -5.72 59.04 8.07
C CYS A 19 -5.40 59.04 9.57
N VAL A 20 -6.42 59.16 10.40
CA VAL A 20 -6.35 58.74 11.80
C VAL A 20 -6.29 57.21 11.79
N THR A 21 -5.11 56.65 12.02
CA THR A 21 -4.94 55.21 12.23
C THR A 21 -5.70 54.80 13.49
N PRO A 22 -6.69 53.90 13.40
CA PRO A 22 -7.32 53.37 14.60
C PRO A 22 -6.27 52.53 15.33
N THR A 23 -5.98 52.89 16.59
CA THR A 23 -5.17 52.07 17.48
C THR A 23 -5.96 50.80 17.79
N VAL A 24 -5.67 49.72 17.07
CA VAL A 24 -6.17 48.39 17.41
C VAL A 24 -5.58 48.04 18.77
N PRO A 25 -6.40 47.75 19.81
CA PRO A 25 -5.88 47.24 21.06
C PRO A 25 -5.12 45.95 20.73
N SER A 26 -3.89 45.84 21.24
CA SER A 26 -3.10 44.61 21.15
C SER A 26 -3.81 43.52 21.96
N GLY A 27 -4.86 42.95 21.40
CA GLY A 27 -5.55 41.79 21.89
C GLY A 27 -4.62 40.59 21.70
N SER A 28 -4.37 39.89 22.81
CA SER A 28 -3.94 38.50 22.92
C SER A 28 -3.51 37.84 21.61
N GLN A 29 -2.23 37.49 21.52
CA GLN A 29 -1.77 36.47 20.59
C GLN A 29 -2.71 35.27 20.73
N VAL A 30 -3.53 35.06 19.71
CA VAL A 30 -4.11 33.75 19.48
C VAL A 30 -2.92 32.96 18.97
N ASP A 31 -2.42 32.05 19.78
CA ASP A 31 -1.44 31.07 19.33
C ASP A 31 -2.02 30.45 18.04
N GLU A 32 -1.33 30.63 16.92
CA GLU A 32 -1.59 29.82 15.73
C GLU A 32 -1.27 28.38 16.15
N GLU A 33 -2.28 27.68 16.62
CA GLU A 33 -2.22 26.25 16.84
C GLU A 33 -1.89 25.65 15.47
N THR A 34 -0.64 25.20 15.29
CA THR A 34 -0.22 24.51 14.08
C THR A 34 -1.13 23.29 13.97
N VAL A 35 -2.08 23.32 13.04
CA VAL A 35 -2.89 22.15 12.71
C VAL A 35 -1.92 21.11 12.14
N GLN A 36 -1.49 20.18 12.99
CA GLN A 36 -0.80 18.98 12.56
C GLN A 36 -1.84 18.16 11.79
N TYR A 37 -1.76 18.21 10.47
CA TYR A 37 -2.49 17.25 9.64
C TYR A 37 -1.83 15.90 9.88
N GLU A 38 -2.52 15.04 10.63
CA GLU A 38 -2.10 13.65 10.82
C GLU A 38 -1.98 12.99 9.44
N GLU A 39 -0.82 12.41 9.16
CA GLU A 39 -0.58 11.76 7.86
C GLU A 39 -1.46 10.52 7.73
N PRO A 40 -2.20 10.37 6.62
CA PRO A 40 -3.14 9.28 6.45
C PRO A 40 -2.45 7.91 6.39
N CYS A 41 -3.10 6.88 6.94
CA CYS A 41 -2.71 5.48 6.75
C CYS A 41 -3.56 4.91 5.60
N ASN A 42 -2.93 4.25 4.63
CA ASN A 42 -3.63 3.73 3.44
C ASN A 42 -4.58 4.78 2.79
N GLY A 43 -4.15 6.05 2.76
CA GLY A 43 -4.87 7.16 2.13
C GLY A 43 -5.94 7.87 2.97
N LEU A 44 -6.27 7.41 4.19
CA LEU A 44 -7.25 8.08 5.07
C LEU A 44 -6.82 8.14 6.54
N VAL A 45 -6.89 9.31 7.16
CA VAL A 45 -6.53 9.51 8.59
C VAL A 45 -7.32 8.61 9.54
N VAL A 46 -8.61 8.41 9.26
CA VAL A 46 -9.47 7.54 10.09
C VAL A 46 -9.00 6.08 10.13
N LEU A 47 -8.21 5.63 9.13
CA LEU A 47 -7.70 4.26 9.11
C LEU A 47 -6.54 4.06 10.08
N CYS A 48 -5.81 5.10 10.45
CA CYS A 48 -4.69 4.98 11.39
C CYS A 48 -5.12 4.44 12.75
N SER A 49 -6.33 4.80 13.21
CA SER A 49 -6.88 4.34 14.49
C SER A 49 -7.70 3.04 14.38
N ARG A 50 -7.87 2.48 13.18
CA ARG A 50 -8.62 1.22 13.00
C ARG A 50 -7.68 0.05 13.14
N SER A 51 -8.17 -0.98 13.84
CA SER A 51 -7.51 -2.29 13.87
C SER A 51 -7.42 -2.86 12.45
N TYR A 52 -6.34 -3.57 12.12
CA TYR A 52 -6.15 -4.23 10.84
C TYR A 52 -7.38 -5.07 10.42
N SER A 53 -7.98 -5.79 11.37
CA SER A 53 -9.17 -6.60 11.14
C SER A 53 -10.48 -5.80 10.93
N ASP A 54 -10.46 -4.48 11.07
CA ASP A 54 -11.60 -3.57 10.86
C ASP A 54 -11.37 -2.63 9.64
N VAL A 55 -10.51 -3.07 8.72
CA VAL A 55 -10.21 -2.40 7.45
C VAL A 55 -10.48 -3.36 6.29
N THR A 56 -11.05 -2.85 5.20
CA THR A 56 -11.28 -3.61 3.98
C THR A 56 -10.23 -3.21 2.94
N PHE A 57 -9.45 -4.19 2.47
CA PHE A 57 -8.45 -4.00 1.43
C PHE A 57 -8.97 -4.55 0.10
N PRO A 58 -8.96 -3.77 -0.99
CA PRO A 58 -9.18 -4.33 -2.31
C PRO A 58 -7.94 -5.16 -2.71
N GLU A 59 -8.19 -6.39 -3.14
CA GLU A 59 -7.16 -7.37 -3.47
C GLU A 59 -7.17 -7.72 -4.97
N THR A 60 -5.98 -7.90 -5.54
CA THR A 60 -5.80 -8.48 -6.87
C THR A 60 -5.41 -9.95 -6.78
N HIS A 61 -6.32 -10.82 -7.22
CA HIS A 61 -6.10 -12.26 -7.32
C HIS A 61 -5.01 -12.58 -8.35
N ASN A 62 -3.97 -13.30 -7.94
CA ASN A 62 -2.81 -13.69 -8.76
C ASN A 62 -2.17 -12.47 -9.43
N ALA A 63 -1.77 -11.51 -8.60
CA ALA A 63 -1.28 -10.18 -8.97
C ALA A 63 -0.10 -10.21 -9.95
N PHE A 64 0.75 -11.24 -9.87
CA PHE A 64 1.89 -11.47 -10.76
C PHE A 64 1.48 -12.00 -12.15
N SER A 65 0.27 -12.56 -12.28
CA SER A 65 -0.19 -13.27 -13.47
C SER A 65 -0.66 -12.30 -14.55
N THR A 66 0.29 -11.63 -15.18
CA THR A 66 0.03 -10.51 -16.09
C THR A 66 0.70 -10.66 -17.44
N HIS A 67 0.11 -10.06 -18.48
CA HIS A 67 0.74 -10.01 -19.81
C HIS A 67 2.06 -9.22 -19.83
N GLU A 68 2.19 -8.18 -18.99
CA GLU A 68 3.42 -7.39 -18.87
C GLU A 68 4.57 -8.20 -18.26
N ASP A 69 4.24 -9.11 -17.35
CA ASP A 69 5.21 -10.02 -16.71
C ASP A 69 5.44 -11.31 -17.53
N GLY A 70 4.92 -11.37 -18.76
CA GLY A 70 5.16 -12.49 -19.68
C GLY A 70 4.34 -13.75 -19.40
N ILE A 71 3.30 -13.66 -18.58
CA ILE A 71 2.33 -14.75 -18.38
C ILE A 71 1.21 -14.60 -19.41
N TYR A 72 0.90 -15.68 -20.12
CA TYR A 72 -0.06 -15.68 -21.23
C TYR A 72 -1.14 -16.75 -21.07
N TYR A 73 -2.10 -16.78 -21.99
CA TYR A 73 -3.18 -17.76 -21.99
C TYR A 73 -2.66 -19.20 -21.82
N PRO A 74 -3.27 -20.03 -20.95
CA PRO A 74 -4.50 -19.79 -20.18
C PRO A 74 -4.26 -19.25 -18.76
N ALA A 75 -3.04 -18.80 -18.45
CA ALA A 75 -2.62 -18.47 -17.09
C ALA A 75 -2.88 -17.01 -16.69
N ALA A 76 -2.90 -16.06 -17.63
CA ALA A 76 -3.00 -14.63 -17.31
C ALA A 76 -4.33 -14.20 -16.65
N ASN A 77 -4.22 -13.41 -15.58
CA ASN A 77 -5.35 -12.79 -14.87
C ASN A 77 -5.50 -11.29 -15.21
N HIS A 78 -4.37 -10.59 -15.40
CA HIS A 78 -4.33 -9.13 -15.58
C HIS A 78 -3.61 -8.73 -16.87
N LEU A 79 -3.89 -7.52 -17.35
CA LEU A 79 -3.14 -6.94 -18.46
C LEU A 79 -1.82 -6.30 -17.99
N THR A 80 -1.82 -5.72 -16.79
CA THR A 80 -0.75 -4.86 -16.27
C THR A 80 -0.13 -5.42 -15.00
N GLY A 81 1.18 -5.21 -14.84
CA GLY A 81 1.99 -5.70 -13.73
C GLY A 81 1.71 -5.01 -12.39
N LEU A 82 2.63 -5.21 -11.43
CA LEU A 82 2.48 -4.76 -10.04
C LEU A 82 2.35 -3.23 -9.90
N LEU A 83 3.18 -2.43 -10.58
CA LEU A 83 3.16 -0.97 -10.42
C LEU A 83 1.80 -0.35 -10.81
N PRO A 84 1.18 -0.67 -11.97
CA PRO A 84 -0.16 -0.17 -12.27
C PRO A 84 -1.24 -0.60 -11.26
N GLN A 85 -1.14 -1.82 -10.69
CA GLN A 85 -2.05 -2.27 -9.63
C GLN A 85 -1.86 -1.43 -8.35
N TRP A 86 -0.61 -1.14 -7.99
CA TRP A 86 -0.25 -0.27 -6.87
C TRP A 86 -0.76 1.16 -7.05
N GLU A 87 -0.57 1.75 -8.23
CA GLU A 87 -1.04 3.10 -8.58
C GLU A 87 -2.57 3.19 -8.61
N ALA A 88 -3.26 2.07 -8.90
CA ALA A 88 -4.71 1.97 -8.79
C ALA A 88 -5.22 1.91 -7.34
N GLY A 89 -4.33 1.86 -6.35
CA GLY A 89 -4.66 1.87 -4.92
C GLY A 89 -4.77 0.48 -4.27
N MET A 90 -4.33 -0.58 -4.96
CA MET A 90 -4.31 -1.93 -4.39
C MET A 90 -3.22 -2.03 -3.33
N ARG A 91 -3.56 -2.61 -2.17
CA ARG A 91 -2.64 -2.90 -1.06
C ARG A 91 -2.82 -4.31 -0.51
N ALA A 92 -3.62 -5.12 -1.19
CA ALA A 92 -3.68 -6.55 -0.98
C ALA A 92 -3.39 -7.26 -2.31
N PHE A 93 -2.54 -8.27 -2.28
CA PHE A 93 -2.11 -9.02 -3.45
C PHE A 93 -2.11 -10.50 -3.14
N MET A 94 -2.57 -11.33 -4.08
CA MET A 94 -2.40 -12.77 -4.01
C MET A 94 -1.31 -13.22 -4.98
N ILE A 95 -0.46 -14.16 -4.56
CA ILE A 95 0.60 -14.77 -5.36
C ILE A 95 0.62 -16.28 -5.22
N ASP A 96 1.08 -16.97 -6.27
CA ASP A 96 1.19 -18.43 -6.30
C ASP A 96 2.66 -18.77 -6.42
N THR A 97 3.18 -19.63 -5.55
CA THR A 97 4.60 -20.03 -5.59
C THR A 97 4.74 -21.46 -6.06
N HIS A 98 5.57 -21.68 -7.08
CA HIS A 98 5.89 -23.00 -7.63
C HIS A 98 7.39 -23.16 -7.84
N TYR A 99 7.84 -24.39 -7.97
CA TYR A 99 9.14 -24.67 -8.59
C TYR A 99 9.03 -24.58 -10.11
N GLU A 100 9.97 -23.88 -10.74
CA GLU A 100 10.05 -23.65 -12.19
C GLU A 100 9.93 -24.96 -12.98
N THR A 101 10.54 -26.04 -12.47
CA THR A 101 10.45 -27.38 -13.03
C THR A 101 9.99 -28.36 -11.94
N LEU A 102 9.01 -29.22 -12.24
CA LEU A 102 8.55 -30.23 -11.30
C LEU A 102 9.70 -31.13 -10.85
N GLY A 103 9.81 -31.31 -9.53
CA GLY A 103 10.84 -32.14 -8.90
C GLY A 103 12.22 -31.49 -8.76
N ASP A 104 12.41 -30.25 -9.24
CA ASP A 104 13.61 -29.45 -8.98
C ASP A 104 13.39 -28.49 -7.80
N GLU A 105 13.36 -29.06 -6.58
CA GLU A 105 13.05 -28.35 -5.34
C GLU A 105 14.28 -27.61 -4.78
N ARG A 106 14.78 -26.62 -5.52
CA ARG A 106 15.85 -25.71 -5.05
C ARG A 106 15.29 -24.33 -4.80
N ILE A 107 15.91 -23.56 -3.90
CA ILE A 107 15.44 -22.21 -3.58
C ILE A 107 15.49 -21.32 -4.83
N GLU A 108 16.51 -21.46 -5.67
CA GLU A 108 16.70 -20.60 -6.85
C GLU A 108 15.70 -20.89 -7.99
N THR A 109 14.91 -21.96 -7.87
CA THR A 109 13.87 -22.33 -8.84
C THR A 109 12.48 -21.90 -8.39
N VAL A 110 12.33 -21.25 -7.24
CA VAL A 110 11.04 -20.68 -6.81
C VAL A 110 10.65 -19.56 -7.77
N ARG A 111 9.45 -19.66 -8.33
CA ARG A 111 8.85 -18.71 -9.28
C ARG A 111 7.41 -18.43 -8.88
N LEU A 112 6.89 -17.33 -9.40
CA LEU A 112 5.45 -17.10 -9.44
C LEU A 112 4.88 -17.59 -10.76
N CYS A 113 3.97 -18.57 -10.68
CA CYS A 113 3.37 -19.24 -11.82
C CYS A 113 1.91 -19.57 -11.51
N HIS A 114 1.01 -19.44 -12.48
CA HIS A 114 -0.41 -19.65 -12.23
C HIS A 114 -0.89 -21.02 -12.71
N GLY A 115 -1.39 -21.84 -11.79
CA GLY A 115 -1.97 -23.15 -12.09
C GLY A 115 -1.76 -24.17 -10.98
N ASP A 116 -1.69 -25.44 -11.36
CA ASP A 116 -1.63 -26.57 -10.42
C ASP A 116 -0.63 -27.61 -10.94
N ASP A 117 0.18 -28.13 -10.03
CA ASP A 117 1.21 -29.15 -10.29
C ASP A 117 0.61 -30.54 -10.61
N ASP A 118 -0.64 -30.80 -10.22
CA ASP A 118 -1.34 -32.08 -10.45
C ASP A 118 -1.64 -32.36 -11.94
N ARG A 119 -1.36 -31.39 -12.83
CA ARG A 119 -1.52 -31.52 -14.28
C ARG A 119 -0.42 -32.34 -14.95
N GLY A 120 0.62 -32.72 -14.20
CA GLY A 120 1.75 -33.56 -14.68
C GLY A 120 2.86 -32.78 -15.39
N PHE A 121 2.81 -31.45 -15.37
CA PHE A 121 3.86 -30.53 -15.79
C PHE A 121 3.76 -29.25 -14.95
N SER A 122 4.86 -28.51 -14.79
CA SER A 122 4.87 -27.28 -13.96
C SER A 122 3.97 -26.21 -14.60
N PRO A 123 3.14 -25.49 -13.83
CA PRO A 123 2.31 -24.41 -14.36
C PRO A 123 3.15 -23.26 -14.96
N CYS A 124 4.43 -23.19 -14.59
CA CYS A 124 5.40 -22.23 -15.13
C CYS A 124 5.62 -22.32 -16.65
N VAL A 125 5.11 -23.37 -17.32
CA VAL A 125 5.15 -23.46 -18.79
C VAL A 125 4.32 -22.37 -19.49
N TYR A 126 3.37 -21.74 -18.79
CA TYR A 126 2.53 -20.66 -19.33
C TYR A 126 3.09 -19.26 -19.06
N GLY A 127 4.32 -19.20 -18.55
CA GLY A 127 5.00 -18.00 -18.08
C GLY A 127 5.41 -18.18 -16.63
N ASN A 128 6.52 -17.56 -16.26
CA ASN A 128 7.02 -17.55 -14.89
C ASN A 128 7.62 -16.18 -14.59
N VAL A 129 7.39 -15.73 -13.36
CA VAL A 129 7.96 -14.50 -12.81
C VAL A 129 8.96 -14.90 -11.73
N ASP A 130 10.09 -14.22 -11.69
CA ASP A 130 11.05 -14.41 -10.60
C ASP A 130 10.44 -13.92 -9.27
N ALA A 131 10.30 -14.83 -8.31
CA ALA A 131 9.59 -14.55 -7.06
C ALA A 131 10.36 -13.56 -6.18
N GLU A 132 11.69 -13.65 -6.14
CA GLU A 132 12.53 -12.72 -5.38
C GLU A 132 12.42 -11.31 -5.96
N ALA A 133 12.54 -11.18 -7.29
CA ALA A 133 12.43 -9.90 -7.97
C ALA A 133 11.06 -9.23 -7.76
N TRP A 134 9.97 -9.99 -7.87
CA TRP A 134 8.62 -9.45 -7.66
C TRP A 134 8.42 -8.96 -6.22
N LEU A 135 8.95 -9.68 -5.22
CA LEU A 135 8.90 -9.24 -3.82
C LEU A 135 9.82 -8.05 -3.54
N ILE A 136 10.96 -7.92 -4.24
CA ILE A 136 11.81 -6.72 -4.18
C ILE A 136 11.04 -5.51 -4.70
N ASP A 137 10.32 -5.65 -5.82
CA ASP A 137 9.51 -4.56 -6.37
C ASP A 137 8.38 -4.17 -5.40
N LEU A 138 7.70 -5.15 -4.80
CA LEU A 138 6.70 -4.89 -3.74
C LEU A 138 7.32 -4.15 -2.56
N LYS A 139 8.47 -4.61 -2.07
CA LYS A 139 9.21 -3.95 -0.99
C LYS A 139 9.52 -2.50 -1.33
N SER A 140 10.02 -2.22 -2.54
CA SER A 140 10.35 -0.86 -2.98
C SER A 140 9.11 0.03 -2.95
N LEU A 141 7.96 -0.46 -3.40
CA LEU A 141 6.71 0.30 -3.37
C LEU A 141 6.25 0.62 -1.94
N MET A 142 6.43 -0.32 -1.02
CA MET A 142 6.15 -0.13 0.40
C MET A 142 7.09 0.89 1.05
N GLU A 143 8.38 0.86 0.72
CA GLU A 143 9.36 1.85 1.21
C GLU A 143 9.06 3.26 0.67
N ASP A 144 8.62 3.36 -0.58
CA ASP A 144 8.20 4.62 -1.20
C ASP A 144 6.86 5.15 -0.66
N SER A 145 6.06 4.29 0.00
CA SER A 145 4.77 4.62 0.60
C SER A 145 4.71 4.19 2.08
N PRO A 146 5.52 4.79 2.97
CA PRO A 146 5.76 4.28 4.33
C PRO A 146 4.54 4.33 5.26
N ARG A 147 3.41 4.84 4.78
CA ARG A 147 2.13 4.93 5.51
C ARG A 147 1.09 3.92 5.04
N ASP A 148 1.49 2.97 4.19
CA ASP A 148 0.60 1.93 3.68
C ASP A 148 0.88 0.59 4.36
N VAL A 149 -0.15 0.00 4.95
CA VAL A 149 -0.14 -1.41 5.36
C VAL A 149 -0.55 -2.28 4.18
N VAL A 150 0.17 -3.37 3.95
CA VAL A 150 -0.01 -4.29 2.83
C VAL A 150 -0.37 -5.69 3.33
N THR A 151 -1.23 -6.37 2.58
CA THR A 151 -1.57 -7.77 2.78
C THR A 151 -1.06 -8.59 1.59
N LEU A 152 -0.43 -9.73 1.88
CA LEU A 152 -0.01 -10.69 0.86
C LEU A 152 -0.63 -12.05 1.18
N LEU A 153 -1.45 -12.59 0.28
CA LEU A 153 -1.98 -13.94 0.34
C LEU A 153 -1.15 -14.86 -0.56
N VAL A 154 -0.65 -15.97 -0.03
CA VAL A 154 0.22 -16.88 -0.77
C VAL A 154 -0.47 -18.24 -0.95
N GLU A 155 -0.76 -18.59 -2.21
CA GLU A 155 -1.03 -19.97 -2.59
C GLU A 155 0.31 -20.68 -2.80
N ASN A 156 0.69 -21.56 -1.87
CA ASN A 156 2.07 -22.05 -1.78
C ASN A 156 2.21 -23.51 -2.17
N TYR A 157 2.97 -23.77 -3.23
CA TYR A 157 3.35 -25.10 -3.72
C TYR A 157 4.85 -25.41 -3.54
N VAL A 158 5.58 -24.57 -2.81
CA VAL A 158 7.00 -24.80 -2.46
C VAL A 158 7.17 -25.17 -0.98
N GLN A 159 8.36 -25.62 -0.60
CA GLN A 159 8.64 -25.90 0.82
C GLN A 159 8.57 -24.59 1.64
N PRO A 160 7.98 -24.58 2.85
CA PRO A 160 7.87 -23.38 3.68
C PRO A 160 9.22 -22.69 3.94
N ASP A 161 10.29 -23.45 4.17
CA ASP A 161 11.65 -22.91 4.36
C ASP A 161 12.17 -22.21 3.09
N HIS A 162 11.81 -22.69 1.90
CA HIS A 162 12.20 -22.07 0.64
C HIS A 162 11.41 -20.78 0.38
N LEU A 163 10.11 -20.77 0.68
CA LEU A 163 9.31 -19.55 0.65
C LEU A 163 9.91 -18.50 1.58
N LYS A 164 10.22 -18.88 2.82
CA LYS A 164 10.86 -17.98 3.79
C LYS A 164 12.20 -17.44 3.27
N ALA A 165 13.03 -18.29 2.67
CA ALA A 165 14.30 -17.86 2.09
C ALA A 165 14.12 -16.81 0.98
N VAL A 166 13.08 -16.90 0.17
CA VAL A 166 12.74 -15.89 -0.87
C VAL A 166 12.27 -14.57 -0.24
N PHE A 167 11.49 -14.62 0.84
CA PHE A 167 11.12 -13.42 1.61
C PHE A 167 12.33 -12.75 2.30
N GLU A 168 13.26 -13.53 2.81
CA GLU A 168 14.50 -13.00 3.40
C GLU A 168 15.43 -12.41 2.34
N ALA A 169 15.58 -13.07 1.19
CA ALA A 169 16.40 -12.58 0.08
C ALA A 169 15.89 -11.26 -0.51
N SER A 170 14.56 -11.12 -0.63
CA SER A 170 13.95 -9.85 -1.06
C SER A 170 14.01 -8.74 -0.01
N GLY A 171 14.34 -9.08 1.25
CA GLY A 171 14.32 -8.16 2.39
C GLY A 171 12.91 -7.81 2.88
N LEU A 172 11.88 -8.44 2.33
CA LEU A 172 10.48 -8.18 2.69
C LEU A 172 10.12 -8.79 4.06
N TYR A 173 10.84 -9.86 4.47
CA TYR A 173 10.64 -10.53 5.75
C TYR A 173 10.73 -9.58 6.96
N ASP A 174 11.60 -8.56 6.90
CA ASP A 174 11.81 -7.60 8.00
C ASP A 174 10.58 -6.71 8.26
N MET A 175 9.65 -6.61 7.31
CA MET A 175 8.42 -5.82 7.41
C MET A 175 7.22 -6.64 7.89
N VAL A 176 7.37 -7.96 8.09
CA VAL A 176 6.27 -8.85 8.40
C VAL A 176 5.80 -8.67 9.85
N PHE A 177 4.52 -8.39 10.02
CA PHE A 177 3.83 -8.47 11.29
C PHE A 177 3.57 -9.93 11.65
N PHE A 178 4.04 -10.36 12.82
CA PHE A 178 3.68 -11.64 13.41
C PHE A 178 2.50 -11.46 14.37
N HIS A 179 1.39 -12.15 14.13
CA HIS A 179 0.21 -12.10 14.98
C HIS A 179 0.22 -13.22 16.06
N PRO A 180 0.35 -12.88 17.35
CA PRO A 180 0.18 -13.87 18.41
C PRO A 180 -1.29 -14.31 18.52
N MET A 181 -1.55 -15.61 18.45
CA MET A 181 -2.90 -16.15 18.57
C MET A 181 -3.60 -15.69 19.86
N ASN A 182 -4.89 -15.33 19.75
CA ASN A 182 -5.72 -14.77 20.83
C ASN A 182 -5.31 -13.37 21.34
N SER A 183 -4.44 -12.65 20.63
CA SER A 183 -4.21 -11.23 20.86
C SER A 183 -5.12 -10.38 19.95
N PRO A 184 -5.45 -9.13 20.34
CA PRO A 184 -6.12 -8.22 19.41
C PRO A 184 -5.18 -7.85 18.25
N TRP A 185 -5.74 -7.66 17.06
CA TRP A 185 -5.01 -7.08 15.94
C TRP A 185 -4.65 -5.61 16.22
N PRO A 186 -3.41 -5.17 15.96
CA PRO A 186 -3.01 -3.77 16.12
C PRO A 186 -3.76 -2.86 15.15
N THR A 187 -3.73 -1.57 15.43
CA THR A 187 -4.15 -0.54 14.48
C THR A 187 -3.15 -0.39 13.34
N LEU A 188 -3.60 0.15 12.19
CA LEU A 188 -2.67 0.40 11.08
C LEU A 188 -1.54 1.36 11.49
N GLY A 189 -1.84 2.37 12.31
CA GLY A 189 -0.84 3.29 12.84
C GLY A 189 0.22 2.56 13.67
N GLU A 190 -0.19 1.68 14.58
CA GLU A 190 0.75 0.87 15.38
C GLU A 190 1.63 -0.03 14.51
N MET A 191 1.06 -0.69 13.48
CA MET A 191 1.85 -1.53 12.56
C MET A 191 2.93 -0.73 11.81
N ILE A 192 2.58 0.46 11.35
CA ILE A 192 3.52 1.36 10.66
C ILE A 192 4.61 1.84 11.64
N ASP A 193 4.22 2.27 12.84
CA ASP A 193 5.14 2.80 13.85
C ASP A 193 6.10 1.70 14.37
N ASP A 194 5.63 0.45 14.44
CA ASP A 194 6.43 -0.72 14.81
C ASP A 194 7.29 -1.25 13.64
N GLY A 195 7.16 -0.67 12.44
CA GLY A 195 7.92 -1.09 11.26
C GLY A 195 7.52 -2.46 10.71
N THR A 196 6.30 -2.92 11.00
CA THR A 196 5.75 -4.20 10.53
C THR A 196 4.50 -4.02 9.66
N PRO A 197 4.55 -3.23 8.56
CA PRO A 197 3.38 -2.92 7.76
C PRO A 197 2.93 -4.05 6.82
N LEU A 198 3.50 -5.25 6.87
CA LEU A 198 3.12 -6.37 6.00
C LEU A 198 2.45 -7.50 6.78
N VAL A 199 1.24 -7.90 6.38
CA VAL A 199 0.61 -9.12 6.88
C VAL A 199 0.64 -10.19 5.79
N VAL A 200 1.17 -11.37 6.09
CA VAL A 200 1.25 -12.49 5.15
C VAL A 200 0.33 -13.62 5.58
N PHE A 201 -0.53 -14.07 4.68
CA PHE A 201 -1.35 -15.27 4.83
C PHE A 201 -0.93 -16.33 3.81
N TRP A 202 -1.29 -17.58 4.07
CA TRP A 202 -1.28 -18.64 3.06
C TRP A 202 -2.54 -19.48 3.06
N GLU A 203 -2.82 -20.14 1.95
CA GLU A 203 -3.95 -21.07 1.81
C GLU A 203 -3.61 -22.48 2.33
N GLN A 204 -3.02 -22.53 3.52
CA GLN A 204 -2.62 -23.78 4.19
C GLN A 204 -2.87 -23.67 5.70
N SER A 205 -2.85 -24.80 6.39
CA SER A 205 -2.95 -24.84 7.86
C SER A 205 -1.77 -24.17 8.53
N GLU A 206 -1.95 -23.73 9.77
CA GLU A 206 -0.89 -23.15 10.61
C GLU A 206 0.37 -24.04 10.67
N ASP A 207 1.55 -23.41 10.54
CA ASP A 207 2.84 -24.04 10.75
C ASP A 207 3.60 -23.34 11.88
N THR A 208 3.71 -24.02 13.01
CA THR A 208 4.43 -23.52 14.20
C THR A 208 5.92 -23.23 13.97
N ASN A 209 6.54 -23.78 12.91
CA ASN A 209 7.92 -23.45 12.54
C ASN A 209 8.03 -22.16 11.72
N HIS A 210 6.91 -21.71 11.13
CA HIS A 210 6.81 -20.52 10.29
C HIS A 210 5.74 -19.56 10.82
N PRO A 211 5.87 -19.07 12.07
CA PRO A 211 4.83 -18.26 12.71
C PRO A 211 4.50 -16.95 11.97
N TRP A 212 5.40 -16.45 11.15
CA TRP A 212 5.27 -15.21 10.38
C TRP A 212 4.19 -15.26 9.27
N ILE A 213 3.80 -16.46 8.82
CA ILE A 213 2.78 -16.66 7.79
C ILE A 213 1.54 -17.31 8.42
N HIS A 214 0.40 -16.66 8.23
CA HIS A 214 -0.82 -16.98 8.98
C HIS A 214 -1.74 -17.88 8.15
N ASP A 215 -2.40 -18.84 8.81
CA ASP A 215 -3.47 -19.62 8.19
C ASP A 215 -4.64 -18.71 7.79
N PHE A 216 -4.87 -18.60 6.48
CA PHE A 216 -5.93 -17.78 5.93
C PHE A 216 -7.32 -18.16 6.49
N LEU A 217 -7.64 -19.45 6.63
CA LEU A 217 -8.95 -19.90 7.11
C LEU A 217 -9.14 -19.75 8.62
N THR A 218 -8.07 -19.54 9.37
CA THR A 218 -8.13 -19.21 10.79
C THR A 218 -8.46 -17.72 11.01
N HIS A 219 -7.96 -16.83 10.15
CA HIS A 219 -8.08 -15.38 10.31
C HIS A 219 -9.05 -14.70 9.33
N SER A 220 -9.50 -15.42 8.32
CA SER A 220 -10.36 -14.95 7.24
C SER A 220 -11.29 -16.07 6.79
N TRP A 221 -12.15 -15.77 5.83
CA TRP A 221 -13.00 -16.75 5.16
C TRP A 221 -13.24 -16.30 3.72
N THR A 222 -13.37 -17.25 2.81
CA THR A 222 -13.95 -16.97 1.50
C THR A 222 -15.46 -16.90 1.63
N THR A 223 -16.08 -15.98 0.90
CA THR A 223 -17.54 -16.04 0.70
C THR A 223 -17.83 -17.03 -0.43
N ASN A 224 -18.89 -17.82 -0.29
CA ASN A 224 -19.39 -18.65 -1.38
C ASN A 224 -20.09 -17.76 -2.43
N TYR A 225 -19.32 -16.99 -3.17
CA TYR A 225 -19.79 -16.29 -4.36
C TYR A 225 -19.45 -17.17 -5.56
N ALA A 226 -20.49 -17.68 -6.23
CA ALA A 226 -20.43 -18.59 -7.38
C ALA A 226 -20.77 -17.86 -8.68
#